data_AF-A0ABD0BDN1-F1
#
_entry.id   AF-A0ABD0BDN1-F1
#
_cell.length_a   1.000
_cell.length_b   1.000
_cell.length_c   1.000
_cell.angle_alpha   90.00
_cell.angle_beta   90.00
_cell.angle_gamma   90.00
#
_symmetry.space_group_name_H-M   'P 1'
#
loop_
_entity.id
_entity.type
_entity.pdbx_description
1 polymer ?
#
loop_
_entity_poly.entity_id
_entity_poly.type
_entity_poly.pdbx_seq_one_letter_code
_entity_poly.pdbx_strand_id
1 'polypeptide(L)' 'MLGANTDPYQPIEHHYRLTRELLTVMLAHRHPVGLITKSAMILRDLDLLTELAREGLCQVLTSSPP' A
#
# COMPACT_ATOMS: atom_id res chain seq x y z
N MET A 1 -8.39 3.91 -4.12
CA MET A 1 -8.55 2.76 -3.19
C MET A 1 -7.93 1.53 -3.83
N LEU A 2 -6.84 1.00 -3.29
CA LEU A 2 -6.20 -0.26 -3.69
C LEU A 2 -6.77 -1.39 -2.84
N GLY A 3 -6.92 -2.58 -3.43
CA GLY A 3 -7.48 -3.73 -2.69
C GLY A 3 -9.00 -3.85 -2.71
N ALA A 4 -9.71 -3.07 -3.53
CA ALA A 4 -11.17 -3.10 -3.60
C ALA A 4 -11.71 -4.39 -4.27
N ASN A 5 -11.02 -4.88 -5.30
CA ASN A 5 -11.43 -6.09 -6.03
C ASN A 5 -10.52 -7.28 -5.74
N THR A 6 -9.22 -7.04 -5.57
CA THR A 6 -8.24 -8.08 -5.25
C THR A 6 -7.11 -7.49 -4.42
N ASP A 7 -6.54 -8.27 -3.51
CA ASP A 7 -5.45 -7.82 -2.64
C ASP A 7 -4.26 -7.32 -3.49
N PRO A 8 -3.71 -6.12 -3.19
CA PRO A 8 -2.57 -5.58 -3.94
C PRO A 8 -1.29 -6.39 -3.73
N TYR A 9 -1.18 -7.13 -2.62
CA TYR A 9 -0.01 -7.91 -2.24
C TYR A 9 -0.18 -9.41 -2.50
N GLN A 10 -0.62 -9.75 -3.72
CA GLN A 10 -0.66 -11.15 -4.20
C GLN A 10 0.74 -11.77 -4.33
N PRO A 11 0.89 -13.10 -4.43
CA PRO A 11 2.20 -13.74 -4.56
C PRO A 11 3.07 -13.19 -5.70
N ILE A 12 2.45 -12.76 -6.80
CA ILE A 12 3.15 -12.19 -7.96
C ILE A 12 3.82 -10.84 -7.66
N GLU A 13 3.34 -10.14 -6.62
CA GLU A 13 3.87 -8.84 -6.17
C GLU A 13 5.27 -8.96 -5.56
N HIS A 14 5.70 -10.17 -5.19
CA HIS A 14 7.10 -10.44 -4.82
C HIS A 14 8.06 -10.15 -5.99
N HIS A 15 7.62 -10.36 -7.22
CA HIS A 15 8.43 -10.16 -8.42
C HIS A 15 8.25 -8.74 -8.97
N TYR A 16 7.00 -8.34 -9.26
CA TYR A 16 6.76 -7.11 -10.01
C TYR A 16 6.82 -5.83 -9.17
N ARG A 17 6.55 -5.91 -7.86
CA ARG A 17 6.58 -4.75 -6.95
C ARG A 17 5.73 -3.55 -7.43
N LEU A 18 4.64 -3.80 -8.16
CA LEU A 18 3.81 -2.75 -8.77
C LEU A 18 3.17 -1.86 -7.71
N THR A 19 2.79 -2.43 -6.57
CA THR A 19 2.22 -1.66 -5.47
C THR A 19 3.22 -0.65 -4.94
N ARG A 20 4.50 -1.03 -4.80
CA ARG A 20 5.56 -0.12 -4.38
C ARG A 20 5.80 0.99 -5.39
N GLU A 21 5.88 0.64 -6.67
CA GLU A 21 6.07 1.62 -7.75
C GLU A 21 4.92 2.63 -7.76
N LEU A 22 3.69 2.15 -7.63
CA LEU A 22 2.52 3.00 -7.53
C LEU A 22 2.59 3.92 -6.30
N LEU A 23 2.89 3.40 -5.11
CA LEU A 23 3.05 4.20 -3.89
C LEU A 23 4.14 5.28 -4.04
N THR A 24 5.22 4.97 -4.77
CA THR A 24 6.29 5.94 -5.08
C THR A 24 5.75 7.10 -5.92
N VAL A 25 4.94 6.80 -6.95
CA VAL A 25 4.28 7.82 -7.78
C VAL A 25 3.28 8.62 -6.97
N MET A 26 2.47 7.97 -6.13
CA MET A 26 1.52 8.65 -5.25
C MET A 26 2.23 9.64 -4.32
N LEU A 27 3.34 9.23 -3.71
CA LEU A 27 4.14 10.10 -2.84
C LEU A 27 4.76 11.26 -3.61
N ALA A 28 5.35 11.01 -4.78
CA ALA A 28 5.96 12.04 -5.62
C ALA A 28 4.97 13.14 -6.03
N HIS A 29 3.69 12.79 -6.16
CA HIS A 29 2.61 13.72 -6.51
C HIS A 29 1.73 14.14 -5.34
N ARG A 30 2.07 13.75 -4.10
CA ARG A 30 1.25 13.98 -2.90
C ARG A 30 -0.21 13.57 -3.10
N HIS A 31 -0.43 12.47 -3.82
CA HIS A 31 -1.76 11.98 -4.12
C HIS A 31 -2.27 11.10 -2.98
N PRO A 32 -3.47 11.39 -2.41
CA PRO A 32 -4.05 10.55 -1.38
C PRO A 32 -4.28 9.12 -1.85
N VAL A 33 -3.92 8.14 -1.02
CA VAL A 33 -4.10 6.72 -1.31
C VAL A 33 -4.76 6.00 -0.14
N GLY A 34 -5.85 5.28 -0.45
CA GLY A 34 -6.45 4.28 0.44
C GLY A 34 -6.01 2.89 0.02
N LEU A 35 -5.63 2.03 0.96
CA LEU A 35 -5.17 0.66 0.71
C LEU A 35 -5.85 -0.33 1.65
N ILE A 36 -6.37 -1.42 1.09
CA ILE A 36 -6.97 -2.54 1.82
C ILE A 36 -6.12 -3.78 1.56
N THR A 37 -5.68 -4.47 2.61
CA THR A 37 -4.95 -5.75 2.48
C THR A 37 -5.05 -6.62 3.72
N LYS A 38 -4.90 -7.94 3.55
CA LYS A 38 -4.69 -8.90 4.65
C LYS A 38 -3.27 -9.43 4.70
N SER A 39 -2.41 -9.02 3.77
CA SER A 39 -1.06 -9.53 3.61
C SER A 39 -0.07 -8.78 4.49
N ALA A 40 0.80 -9.52 5.19
CA ALA A 40 1.93 -8.94 5.92
C ALA A 40 2.98 -8.31 4.98
N MET A 41 2.91 -8.57 3.66
CA MET A 41 3.83 -7.99 2.69
C MET A 41 3.75 -6.46 2.62
N ILE A 42 2.67 -5.85 3.10
CA ILE A 42 2.55 -4.39 3.24
C ILE A 42 3.73 -3.77 4.02
N LEU A 43 4.31 -4.52 4.97
CA LEU A 43 5.46 -4.08 5.75
C LEU A 43 6.71 -3.80 4.91
N ARG A 44 6.81 -4.38 3.70
CA ARG A 44 7.89 -4.10 2.74
C ARG A 44 7.92 -2.64 2.31
N ASP A 45 6.76 -2.00 2.25
CA ASP A 45 6.58 -0.65 1.72
C ASP A 45 6.27 0.37 2.82
N LEU A 46 6.64 0.05 4.07
CA LEU A 46 6.42 0.86 5.25
C LEU A 46 7.11 2.23 5.18
N ASP A 47 8.26 2.32 4.50
CA ASP A 47 8.97 3.58 4.26
C ASP A 47 8.10 4.58 3.49
N LEU A 48 7.52 4.16 2.36
CA LEU A 48 6.65 5.00 1.54
C LEU A 48 5.33 5.34 2.24
N LEU A 49 4.73 4.34 2.89
CA LEU A 49 3.48 4.51 3.62
C LEU A 49 3.65 5.46 4.82
N THR A 50 4.80 5.44 5.49
CA THR A 50 5.11 6.37 6.58
C THR A 50 5.21 7.80 6.08
N GLU A 51 5.90 8.05 4.97
CA GLU A 51 5.99 9.40 4.40
C GLU A 51 4.62 9.93 3.94
N LEU A 52 3.82 9.09 3.26
CA LEU A 52 2.45 9.46 2.91
C LEU A 52 1.60 9.73 4.17
N ALA A 53 1.75 8.94 5.23
CA ALA A 53 1.02 9.14 6.48
C ALA A 53 1.44 10.43 7.20
N ARG A 54 2.72 10.82 7.15
CA ARG A 54 3.20 12.10 7.70
C ARG A 54 2.53 13.30 7.04
N GLU A 55 2.21 13.20 5.75
CA GLU A 55 1.46 14.23 5.02
C GLU A 55 -0.07 14.09 5.13
N GLY A 56 -0.58 13.08 5.86
CA GLY A 56 -2.02 12.81 5.96
C GLY A 56 -2.65 12.25 4.69
N LEU A 57 -1.83 11.65 3.81
CA LEU A 57 -2.21 11.19 2.47
C LEU A 57 -2.46 9.68 2.38
N CYS A 58 -2.31 8.92 3.46
CA CYS A 58 -2.53 7.47 3.44
C CYS A 58 -3.58 7.03 4.45
N GLN A 59 -4.46 6.13 4.01
CA GLN A 59 -5.32 5.34 4.89
C GLN A 59 -5.12 3.85 4.58
N VAL A 60 -4.82 3.07 5.62
CA VAL A 60 -4.64 1.62 5.49
C VAL A 60 -5.72 0.91 6.29
N LEU A 61 -6.41 -0.02 5.65
CA LEU A 61 -7.38 -0.92 6.28
C LEU A 61 -6.82 -2.34 6.20
N THR A 62 -6.60 -2.95 7.36
CA THR A 62 -6.16 -4.34 7.46
C THR A 62 -7.15 -5.17 8.27
N SER A 63 -7.28 -6.45 7.93
CA SER A 63 -7.92 -7.43 8.80
C SER A 63 -6.97 -8.58 9.06
N SER A 64 -6.50 -8.74 10.29
CA SER A 64 -5.87 -9.97 10.73
C SER A 64 -6.96 -10.95 11.20
N PRO A 65 -6.71 -12.28 11.13
CA PRO A 65 -7.42 -13.20 12.02
C PRO A 65 -7.23 -12.76 13.49
N PRO A 66 -8.14 -13.14 14.40
CA PRO A 66 -7.94 -12.92 15.84
C PRO A 66 -6.68 -13.61 16.36
#